data_AF-A0A1Y1IG84-F1
#
_entry.id   AF-A0A1Y1IG84-F1
#
_cell.length_a   1.000
_cell.length_b   1.000
_cell.length_c   1.000
_cell.angle_alpha   90.00
_cell.angle_beta   90.00
_cell.angle_gamma   90.00
#
_symmetry.space_group_name_H-M   'P 1'
#
loop_
_entity.id
_entity.type
_entity.pdbx_description
1 polymer ?
#
loop_
_entity_poly.entity_id
_entity_poly.type
_entity_poly.pdbx_seq_one_letter_code
_entity_poly.pdbx_strand_id
1 'polypeptide(L)'
;MATRRPQPGANVAKLVQRNDYYAAQEAHAEDLSKANQVAGWHERKFKVGTQTSAHSKDNDLSENATNEIAMELRSADKQVKMQRRARLLELFRREALQYEAELNARGLAILKDRL
;
A
#
# COMPACT_ATOMS: atom_id res chain seq x y z
N MET A 1 -68.32 19.99 36.30
CA MET A 1 -66.89 20.29 36.06
C MET A 1 -66.80 21.34 34.94
N ALA A 2 -66.37 22.56 35.24
CA ALA A 2 -66.35 23.64 34.24
C ALA A 2 -65.22 23.40 33.22
N THR A 3 -65.58 23.25 31.94
CA THR A 3 -64.63 23.19 30.84
C THR A 3 -64.05 24.58 30.60
N ARG A 4 -62.83 24.83 31.10
CA ARG A 4 -62.10 26.07 30.79
C ARG A 4 -61.89 26.13 29.28
N ARG A 5 -62.46 27.15 28.63
CA ARG A 5 -62.17 27.45 27.22
C ARG A 5 -60.68 27.74 27.08
N PRO A 6 -60.00 27.20 26.04
CA PRO A 6 -58.59 27.50 25.83
C PRO A 6 -58.41 29.01 25.67
N GLN A 7 -57.39 29.57 26.31
CA GLN A 7 -57.08 30.98 26.15
C GLN A 7 -56.82 31.30 24.67
N PRO A 8 -57.28 32.46 24.17
CA PRO A 8 -56.97 32.88 22.80
C PRO A 8 -55.45 32.90 22.61
N GLY A 9 -54.97 32.27 21.52
CA GLY A 9 -53.54 32.12 21.23
C GLY A 9 -52.90 30.82 21.72
N ALA A 10 -53.58 29.99 22.52
CA ALA A 10 -52.99 28.75 23.05
C ALA A 10 -52.56 27.75 21.96
N ASN A 11 -53.28 27.68 20.83
CA ASN A 11 -52.90 26.81 19.71
C ASN A 11 -51.66 27.34 18.97
N VAL A 12 -51.53 28.67 18.85
CA VAL A 12 -50.36 29.32 18.26
C VAL A 12 -49.14 29.11 19.15
N ALA A 13 -49.28 29.28 20.46
CA ALA A 13 -48.21 29.01 21.42
C ALA A 13 -47.71 27.56 21.36
N LYS A 14 -48.63 26.57 21.25
CA LYS A 14 -48.27 25.16 21.05
C LYS A 14 -47.54 24.92 19.73
N LEU A 15 -47.96 25.58 18.65
CA LEU A 15 -47.30 25.46 17.35
C LEU A 15 -45.89 26.04 17.38
N VAL A 16 -45.71 27.22 17.98
CA VAL A 16 -44.40 27.86 18.16
C VAL A 16 -43.48 26.96 18.99
N GLN A 17 -43.94 26.49 20.15
CA GLN A 17 -43.17 25.55 20.98
C GLN A 17 -42.75 24.29 20.22
N ARG A 18 -43.63 23.75 19.38
CA ARG A 18 -43.34 22.57 18.57
C ARG A 18 -42.31 22.88 17.47
N ASN A 19 -42.42 24.04 16.83
CA ASN A 19 -41.47 24.46 15.81
C ASN A 19 -40.07 24.71 16.42
N ASP A 20 -40.01 25.38 17.57
CA ASP A 20 -38.77 25.63 18.30
C ASP A 20 -38.10 24.31 18.72
N TYR A 21 -38.91 23.34 19.19
CA TYR A 21 -38.43 22.01 19.52
C TYR A 21 -37.81 21.30 18.30
N TYR A 22 -38.50 21.28 17.16
CA TYR A 22 -37.96 20.62 15.97
C TYR A 22 -36.75 21.32 15.40
N ALA A 23 -36.70 22.66 15.42
CA ALA A 23 -35.53 23.42 15.00
C ALA A 23 -34.29 23.10 15.85
N ALA A 24 -34.47 22.95 17.17
CA ALA A 24 -33.38 22.54 18.06
C ALA A 24 -32.90 21.10 17.78
N GLN A 25 -33.82 20.18 17.48
CA GLN A 25 -33.47 18.80 17.14
C GLN A 25 -32.76 18.70 15.78
N GLU A 26 -33.17 19.51 14.80
CA GLU A 26 -32.54 19.56 13.48
C GLU A 26 -31.09 20.06 13.58
N ALA A 27 -30.86 21.15 14.33
CA ALA A 27 -29.51 21.67 14.58
C ALA A 27 -28.60 20.60 15.24
N HIS A 28 -29.13 19.88 16.23
CA HIS A 28 -28.39 18.79 16.88
C HIS A 28 -28.08 17.62 15.93
N ALA A 29 -29.02 17.27 15.04
CA ALA A 29 -28.81 16.22 14.04
C ALA A 29 -27.73 16.61 13.01
N GLU A 30 -27.68 17.87 12.60
CA GLU A 30 -26.62 18.38 11.71
C GLU A 30 -25.23 18.27 12.36
N ASP A 31 -25.11 18.61 13.63
CA ASP A 31 -23.85 18.53 14.36
C ASP A 31 -23.37 17.08 14.52
N LEU A 32 -24.30 16.16 14.80
CA LEU A 32 -23.99 14.72 14.79
C LEU A 32 -23.56 14.23 13.40
N SER A 33 -24.19 14.70 12.33
CA SER A 33 -23.81 14.34 10.95
C SER A 33 -22.39 14.77 10.63
N LYS A 34 -22.00 16.00 11.00
CA LYS A 34 -20.62 16.49 10.83
C LYS A 34 -19.63 15.65 11.61
N ALA A 35 -19.92 15.34 12.88
CA ALA A 35 -19.08 14.48 13.71
C ALA A 35 -18.92 13.08 13.11
N ASN A 36 -20.00 12.49 12.60
CA ASN A 36 -19.97 11.17 11.95
C ASN A 36 -19.14 11.18 10.66
N GLN A 37 -19.22 12.25 9.85
CA GLN A 37 -18.39 12.38 8.65
C GLN A 37 -16.90 12.44 8.99
N VAL A 38 -16.54 13.23 10.00
CA VAL A 38 -15.15 13.36 10.47
C VAL A 38 -14.67 12.03 11.06
N ALA A 39 -15.46 11.39 11.91
CA ALA A 39 -15.13 10.08 12.48
C ALA A 39 -14.96 9.01 11.40
N GLY A 40 -15.87 8.95 10.41
CA GLY A 40 -15.76 8.02 9.28
C GLY A 40 -14.54 8.30 8.40
N TRP A 41 -14.15 9.56 8.23
CA TRP A 41 -12.91 9.92 7.54
C TRP A 41 -11.67 9.47 8.33
N HIS A 42 -11.65 9.69 9.64
CA HIS A 42 -10.57 9.23 10.51
C HIS A 42 -10.46 7.70 10.54
N GLU A 43 -11.59 6.99 10.61
CA GLU A 43 -11.61 5.53 10.57
C GLU A 43 -11.10 4.99 9.24
N ARG A 44 -11.50 5.60 8.11
CA ARG A 44 -10.99 5.23 6.78
C ARG A 44 -9.47 5.46 6.69
N LYS A 45 -8.98 6.60 7.18
CA LYS A 45 -7.53 6.88 7.24
C LYS A 45 -6.78 5.92 8.16
N PHE A 46 -7.37 5.56 9.30
CA PHE A 46 -6.77 4.59 10.21
C PHE A 46 -6.73 3.20 9.56
N LYS A 47 -7.82 2.69 9.00
CA LYS A 47 -7.84 1.39 8.30
C LYS A 47 -6.81 1.31 7.18
N VAL A 48 -6.67 2.37 6.39
CA VAL A 48 -5.61 2.47 5.36
C VAL A 48 -4.23 2.49 6.01
N GLY A 49 -3.98 3.39 6.97
CA GLY A 49 -2.68 3.55 7.63
C GLY A 49 -2.21 2.34 8.44
N THR A 50 -3.13 1.56 9.02
CA THR A 50 -2.83 0.36 9.81
C THR A 50 -2.61 -0.88 8.92
N GLN A 51 -3.19 -0.91 7.70
CA GLN A 51 -2.85 -1.93 6.69
C GLN A 51 -1.57 -1.60 5.92
N THR A 52 -1.15 -0.32 5.90
CA THR A 52 0.02 0.14 5.14
C THR A 52 1.08 0.83 6.00
N SER A 53 1.36 0.34 7.21
CA SER A 53 2.49 0.81 8.02
C SER A 53 3.87 0.45 7.45
N ALA A 54 3.96 0.15 6.15
CA ALA A 54 5.20 0.14 5.39
C ALA A 54 5.19 1.10 4.17
N HIS A 55 4.05 1.57 3.66
CA HIS A 55 4.00 2.32 2.39
C HIS A 55 2.62 2.93 2.11
N SER A 56 2.25 4.07 2.69
CA SER A 56 1.32 4.98 1.99
C SER A 56 1.30 6.39 2.60
N LYS A 57 2.14 7.24 2.04
CA LYS A 57 1.82 8.66 1.86
C LYS A 57 2.24 8.94 0.42
N ASP A 58 1.27 9.35 -0.40
CA ASP A 58 1.41 9.69 -1.84
C ASP A 58 1.13 8.54 -2.82
N ASN A 59 -0.17 8.28 -3.03
CA ASN A 59 -0.66 7.25 -3.96
C ASN A 59 -0.39 7.56 -5.46
N ASP A 60 -0.01 8.79 -5.82
CA ASP A 60 0.39 9.11 -7.21
C ASP A 60 1.91 8.98 -7.44
N LEU A 61 2.72 8.96 -6.37
CA LEU A 61 4.14 8.63 -6.40
C LEU A 61 4.40 7.12 -6.19
N SER A 62 3.44 6.43 -5.56
CA SER A 62 3.54 5.01 -5.18
C SER A 62 3.66 4.06 -6.38
N GLU A 63 2.88 4.23 -7.45
CA GLU A 63 3.00 3.33 -8.63
C GLU A 63 4.32 3.50 -9.37
N ASN A 64 4.80 4.74 -9.54
CA ASN A 64 6.10 4.98 -10.16
C ASN A 64 7.25 4.48 -9.27
N ALA A 65 7.21 4.75 -7.97
CA ALA A 65 8.22 4.25 -7.03
C ALA A 65 8.25 2.72 -6.95
N THR A 66 7.09 2.06 -6.93
CA THR A 66 7.03 0.59 -6.94
C THR A 66 7.52 -0.01 -8.26
N ASN A 67 7.23 0.63 -9.39
CA ASN A 67 7.76 0.23 -10.69
C ASN A 67 9.27 0.43 -10.79
N GLU A 68 9.81 1.54 -10.28
CA GLU A 68 11.24 1.82 -10.21
C GLU A 68 11.95 0.76 -9.35
N ILE A 69 11.44 0.47 -8.15
CA ILE A 69 11.98 -0.58 -7.27
C ILE A 69 11.93 -1.96 -7.96
N ALA A 70 10.83 -2.27 -8.66
CA ALA A 70 10.72 -3.54 -9.39
C ALA A 70 11.71 -3.63 -10.56
N MET A 71 11.96 -2.52 -11.26
CA MET A 71 12.97 -2.45 -12.32
C MET A 71 14.39 -2.59 -11.76
N GLU A 72 14.69 -1.93 -10.66
CA GLU A 72 15.97 -2.03 -9.96
C GLU A 72 16.24 -3.47 -9.52
N LEU A 73 15.26 -4.12 -8.88
CA LEU A 73 15.34 -5.54 -8.47
C LEU A 73 15.62 -6.47 -9.65
N ARG A 74 14.92 -6.29 -10.78
CA ARG A 74 15.16 -7.09 -12.00
C ARG A 74 16.57 -6.87 -12.55
N SER A 75 17.04 -5.62 -12.52
CA SER A 75 18.39 -5.28 -12.97
C SER A 75 19.46 -5.93 -12.07
N ALA A 76 19.25 -5.92 -10.75
CA ALA A 76 20.14 -6.54 -9.78
C ALA A 76 20.20 -8.06 -9.96
N ASP A 77 19.06 -8.74 -10.13
CA ASP A 77 19.02 -10.19 -10.41
C ASP A 77 19.77 -10.55 -11.70
N LYS A 78 19.59 -9.74 -12.76
CA LYS A 78 20.35 -9.91 -14.01
C LYS A 78 21.85 -9.79 -13.78
N GLN A 79 22.29 -8.78 -13.02
CA GLN A 79 23.71 -8.59 -12.70
C GLN A 79 24.27 -9.77 -11.89
N VAL A 80 23.55 -10.27 -10.89
CA VAL A 80 23.95 -11.44 -10.10
C VAL A 80 24.13 -12.67 -11.00
N LYS A 81 23.17 -12.94 -11.89
CA LYS A 81 23.24 -14.06 -12.84
C LYS A 81 24.44 -13.94 -13.78
N MET A 82 24.72 -12.74 -14.30
CA MET A 82 25.89 -12.50 -15.15
C MET A 82 27.20 -12.74 -14.37
N GLN A 83 27.32 -12.18 -13.16
CA GLN A 83 28.51 -12.35 -12.32
C GLN A 83 28.73 -13.82 -11.94
N ARG A 84 27.66 -14.54 -11.59
CA ARG A 84 27.72 -15.98 -11.32
C ARG A 84 28.23 -16.76 -12.52
N ARG A 85 27.71 -16.48 -13.72
CA ARG A 85 28.16 -17.13 -14.96
C ARG A 85 29.63 -16.85 -15.25
N ALA A 86 30.07 -15.61 -15.07
CA ALA A 86 31.47 -15.22 -15.26
C ALA A 86 32.40 -15.98 -14.29
N ARG A 87 32.03 -16.03 -13.00
CA ARG A 87 32.81 -16.78 -11.99
C ARG A 87 32.86 -18.28 -12.27
N LEU A 88 31.75 -18.88 -12.70
CA LEU A 88 31.74 -20.30 -13.07
C LEU A 88 32.63 -20.59 -14.29
N LEU A 89 32.60 -19.73 -15.30
CA LEU A 89 33.50 -19.87 -16.45
C LEU A 89 34.96 -19.74 -16.05
N GLU A 90 35.29 -18.83 -15.14
CA GLU A 90 36.65 -18.69 -14.62
C GLU A 90 37.09 -19.94 -13.83
N LEU A 91 36.21 -20.48 -13.00
CA LEU A 91 36.46 -21.73 -12.27
C LEU A 91 36.75 -22.88 -13.23
N PHE A 92 35.88 -23.12 -14.21
CA PHE A 92 36.07 -24.19 -15.18
C PHE A 92 37.31 -24.00 -16.05
N ARG A 93 37.68 -22.75 -16.38
CA ARG A 93 38.95 -22.48 -17.08
C ARG A 93 40.15 -22.87 -16.24
N ARG A 94 40.14 -22.60 -14.93
CA ARG A 94 41.21 -23.01 -14.01
C ARG A 94 41.30 -24.53 -13.90
N GLU A 95 40.16 -25.20 -13.71
CA GLU A 95 40.09 -26.66 -13.65
C GLU A 95 40.56 -27.30 -14.96
N ALA A 96 40.16 -26.77 -16.11
CA ALA A 96 40.60 -27.28 -17.42
C ALA A 96 42.13 -27.21 -17.59
N LEU A 97 42.78 -26.14 -17.11
CA LEU A 97 44.25 -26.03 -17.14
C LEU A 97 44.92 -27.04 -16.20
N GLN A 98 44.34 -27.29 -15.03
CA GLN A 98 44.85 -28.29 -14.09
C GLN A 98 44.75 -29.70 -14.70
N TYR A 99 43.58 -30.05 -15.24
CA TYR A 99 43.39 -31.37 -15.87
C TYR A 99 44.25 -31.56 -17.12
N GLU A 100 44.44 -30.53 -17.93
CA GLU A 100 45.35 -30.59 -19.08
C GLU A 100 46.80 -30.87 -18.62
N ALA A 101 47.25 -30.24 -17.53
CA ALA A 101 48.58 -30.51 -16.98
C ALA A 101 48.71 -31.96 -16.47
N GLU A 102 47.69 -32.47 -15.77
CA GLU A 102 47.66 -33.86 -15.29
C GLU A 102 47.65 -34.88 -16.43
N LEU A 103 46.90 -34.60 -17.51
CA LEU A 103 46.84 -35.47 -18.69
C LEU A 103 48.16 -35.44 -19.46
N ASN A 104 48.77 -34.27 -19.64
CA ASN A 104 50.07 -34.13 -20.29
C ASN A 104 51.15 -34.92 -19.54
N ALA A 105 51.11 -34.95 -18.20
CA ALA A 105 52.02 -35.77 -17.40
C ALA A 105 51.86 -37.28 -17.65
N ARG A 106 50.68 -37.71 -18.13
CA ARG A 106 50.38 -39.09 -18.53
C ARG A 106 50.58 -39.34 -20.04
N GLY A 107 51.02 -38.34 -20.80
CA GLY A 107 51.15 -38.40 -22.25
C GLY A 107 49.82 -38.34 -23.02
N LEU A 108 48.74 -37.89 -22.36
CA LEU A 108 47.40 -37.70 -22.93
C LEU A 108 47.09 -36.20 -23.09
N ALA A 109 46.06 -35.85 -23.87
CA ALA A 109 45.63 -34.46 -24.04
C ALA A 109 44.09 -34.35 -24.17
N ILE A 110 43.53 -33.21 -23.78
CA ILE A 110 42.10 -32.92 -23.99
C ILE A 110 41.86 -32.58 -25.46
N LEU A 111 40.79 -33.16 -26.05
CA LEU A 111 40.35 -32.80 -27.38
C LEU A 111 39.91 -31.33 -27.42
N LYS A 112 40.58 -30.53 -28.24
CA LYS A 112 40.26 -29.12 -28.45
C LYS A 112 39.54 -28.98 -29.78
N ASP A 113 38.34 -28.42 -29.74
CA ASP A 113 37.61 -28.07 -30.95
C ASP A 113 38.40 -26.99 -31.70
N ARG A 114 38.67 -27.23 -32.99
CA ARG A 114 39.29 -26.23 -33.85
C ARG A 114 38.16 -25.44 -34.50
N LEU A 115 37.91 -24.24 -33.98
CA LEU A 115 37.14 -23.20 -34.68
C LEU A 115 37.97 -22.62 -35.83
#